data_AF-A0A0N4T9P0-F1
#
_entry.id   AF-A0A0N4T9P0-F1
#
_cell.length_a   1.000
_cell.length_b   1.000
_cell.length_c   1.000
_cell.angle_alpha   90.00
_cell.angle_beta   90.00
_cell.angle_gamma   90.00
#
_symmetry.space_group_name_H-M   'P 1'
#
loop_
_entity.id
_entity.type
_entity.pdbx_description
1 polymer ?
#
loop_
_entity_poly.entity_id
_entity_poly.type
_entity_poly.pdbx_seq_one_letter_code
_entity_poly.pdbx_strand_id
1 'polypeptide(L)'
;MNGVIYDGFKCIDHYMFYTAFAQLISRITHPNEDVFQTLKMILSTLMVEYPHQCLWQSIAVFRCDADNQPLRFIRCRAVYDLAKRTDETGQLKNLIPQYEYVAAAFIRVAEDNCPIGTQSPFSQRYAYLSEYFRSGKMSPAIWTTERAQGKETKEPIRPSIVVPLHKMIEQAIPTNILSTLSQFPDANLEQTLSAASSNTKFSTIYIHSIDEEFTVMKSLVRPKKITIVGSDGKKYPLMCKAKDELRKDARLMDFNRLVV
;
A
#
# COMPACT_ATOMS: atom_id res chain seq x y z
N MET A 1 15.74 -22.91 13.01
CA MET A 1 15.19 -22.36 11.74
C MET A 1 14.84 -20.87 11.87
N ASN A 2 14.04 -20.44 12.86
CA ASN A 2 13.74 -19.01 13.07
C ASN A 2 15.00 -18.14 13.29
N GLY A 3 16.01 -18.65 14.02
CA GLY A 3 17.30 -17.96 14.15
C GLY A 3 18.01 -17.74 12.81
N VAL A 4 18.01 -18.76 11.93
CA VAL A 4 18.61 -18.65 10.58
C VAL A 4 17.87 -17.62 9.72
N ILE A 5 16.54 -17.55 9.82
CA ILE A 5 15.74 -16.54 9.12
C ILE A 5 16.07 -15.14 9.64
N TYR A 6 16.26 -14.98 10.94
CA TYR A 6 16.63 -13.72 11.55
C TYR A 6 18.05 -13.28 11.17
N ASP A 7 19.01 -14.19 11.17
CA ASP A 7 20.37 -13.93 10.72
C ASP A 7 20.41 -13.60 9.23
N GLY A 8 19.63 -14.33 8.41
CA GLY A 8 19.43 -14.02 7.00
C GLY A 8 18.82 -12.63 6.77
N PHE A 9 17.84 -12.24 7.59
CA PHE A 9 17.22 -10.91 7.51
C PHE A 9 18.22 -9.78 7.81
N LYS A 10 19.21 -10.03 8.68
CA LYS A 10 20.27 -9.04 8.98
C LYS A 10 21.35 -8.98 7.91
N CYS A 11 21.60 -10.09 7.22
CA CYS A 11 22.71 -10.21 6.28
C CYS A 11 22.31 -9.93 4.82
N ILE A 12 21.03 -10.04 4.49
CA ILE A 12 20.50 -9.87 3.14
C ILE A 12 19.76 -8.54 3.06
N ASP A 13 19.87 -7.86 1.92
CA ASP A 13 19.17 -6.60 1.71
C ASP A 13 17.65 -6.74 1.91
N HIS A 14 17.08 -5.84 2.71
CA HIS A 14 15.67 -5.87 3.11
C HIS A 14 14.69 -5.82 1.93
N TYR A 15 15.11 -5.28 0.79
CA TYR A 15 14.31 -5.25 -0.44
C TYR A 15 13.87 -6.66 -0.87
N MET A 16 14.70 -7.69 -0.65
CA MET A 16 14.37 -9.08 -0.99
C MET A 16 13.14 -9.55 -0.22
N PHE A 17 13.06 -9.19 1.06
CA PHE A 17 11.91 -9.52 1.91
C PHE A 17 10.68 -8.67 1.57
N TYR A 18 10.88 -7.43 1.10
CA TYR A 18 9.79 -6.62 0.58
C TYR A 18 9.07 -7.27 -0.60
N THR A 19 9.80 -7.93 -1.51
CA THR A 19 9.15 -8.65 -2.64
C THR A 19 8.17 -9.72 -2.18
N ALA A 20 8.44 -10.33 -1.02
CA ALA A 20 7.60 -11.33 -0.39
C ALA A 20 6.61 -10.74 0.64
N PHE A 21 6.54 -9.42 0.82
CA PHE A 21 5.76 -8.77 1.88
C PHE A 21 4.29 -9.19 1.89
N ALA A 22 3.63 -9.20 0.72
CA ALA A 22 2.26 -9.67 0.60
C ALA A 22 2.09 -11.16 0.98
N GLN A 23 3.11 -12.00 0.77
CA GLN A 23 3.11 -13.41 1.21
C GLN A 23 3.28 -13.51 2.73
N LEU A 24 4.20 -12.72 3.29
CA LEU A 24 4.48 -12.67 4.73
C LEU A 24 3.24 -12.22 5.52
N ILE A 25 2.58 -11.13 5.08
CA ILE A 25 1.33 -10.66 5.70
C ILE A 25 0.23 -11.72 5.64
N SER A 26 0.11 -12.45 4.53
CA SER A 26 -0.90 -13.51 4.39
C SER A 26 -0.74 -14.64 5.42
N ARG A 27 0.45 -14.80 5.99
CA ARG A 27 0.79 -15.85 6.98
C ARG A 27 0.85 -15.33 8.41
N ILE A 28 0.43 -14.10 8.67
CA ILE A 28 0.47 -13.50 10.00
C ILE A 28 -0.34 -14.28 11.06
N THR A 29 -1.33 -15.06 10.65
CA THR A 29 -2.16 -15.92 11.55
C THR A 29 -1.56 -17.31 11.78
N HIS A 30 -0.26 -17.51 11.58
CA HIS A 30 0.42 -18.79 11.80
C HIS A 30 0.28 -19.28 13.26
N PRO A 31 -0.06 -20.56 13.54
CA PRO A 31 -0.34 -21.03 14.89
C PRO A 31 0.86 -20.94 15.84
N ASN A 32 2.08 -21.14 15.33
CA ASN A 32 3.31 -21.02 16.13
C ASN A 32 3.63 -19.54 16.44
N GLU A 33 3.78 -19.23 17.73
CA GLU A 33 4.01 -17.88 18.22
C GLU A 33 5.43 -17.36 17.89
N ASP A 34 6.48 -18.19 17.94
CA ASP A 34 7.85 -17.78 17.58
C ASP A 34 7.95 -17.36 16.11
N VAL A 35 7.21 -18.08 15.25
CA VAL A 35 7.10 -17.73 13.82
C VAL A 35 6.40 -16.38 13.67
N PHE A 36 5.32 -16.14 14.43
CA PHE A 36 4.65 -14.85 14.43
C PHE A 36 5.57 -13.72 14.95
N GLN A 37 6.35 -13.94 16.01
CA GLN A 37 7.29 -12.94 16.52
C GLN A 37 8.34 -12.58 15.46
N THR A 38 8.87 -13.58 14.76
CA THR A 38 9.81 -13.38 13.64
C THR A 38 9.16 -12.59 12.50
N LEU A 39 7.97 -13.00 12.05
CA LEU A 39 7.21 -12.29 11.01
C LEU A 39 6.89 -10.85 11.41
N LYS A 40 6.47 -10.64 12.66
CA LYS A 40 6.14 -9.31 13.20
C LYS A 40 7.34 -8.38 13.12
N MET A 41 8.52 -8.88 13.49
CA MET A 41 9.77 -8.12 13.43
C MET A 41 10.14 -7.74 11.99
N ILE A 42 10.15 -8.70 11.08
CA ILE A 42 10.46 -8.50 9.66
C ILE A 42 9.49 -7.46 9.06
N LEU A 43 8.18 -7.68 9.24
CA LEU A 43 7.14 -6.79 8.71
C LEU A 43 7.25 -5.37 9.29
N SER A 44 7.51 -5.24 10.59
CA SER A 44 7.66 -3.92 11.23
C SER A 44 8.89 -3.17 10.72
N THR A 45 10.00 -3.87 10.47
CA THR A 45 11.25 -3.27 9.98
C THR A 45 11.08 -2.79 8.54
N LEU A 46 10.52 -3.64 7.67
CA LEU A 46 10.22 -3.27 6.27
C LEU A 46 9.27 -2.08 6.19
N MET A 47 8.35 -1.97 7.14
CA MET A 47 7.40 -0.86 7.18
C MET A 47 8.02 0.46 7.63
N VAL A 48 9.09 0.44 8.42
CA VAL A 48 9.87 1.63 8.76
C VAL A 48 10.73 2.06 7.58
N GLU A 49 11.31 1.10 6.85
CA GLU A 49 12.19 1.37 5.70
C GLU A 49 11.42 1.80 4.43
N TYR A 50 10.28 1.15 4.15
CA TYR A 50 9.44 1.38 2.97
C TYR A 50 7.96 1.67 3.34
N PRO A 51 7.68 2.78 4.06
CA PRO A 51 6.40 3.01 4.70
C PRO A 51 5.24 3.07 3.71
N HIS A 52 5.37 3.86 2.64
CA HIS A 52 4.29 4.06 1.67
C HIS A 52 3.90 2.79 0.93
N GLN A 53 4.91 1.99 0.54
CA GLN A 53 4.72 0.75 -0.19
C GLN A 53 4.09 -0.33 0.69
N CYS A 54 4.64 -0.52 1.90
CA CYS A 54 4.12 -1.49 2.86
C CYS A 54 2.70 -1.13 3.26
N LEU A 55 2.41 0.14 3.55
CA LEU A 55 1.06 0.61 3.90
C LEU A 55 0.05 0.32 2.80
N TRP A 56 0.37 0.57 1.53
CA TRP A 56 -0.55 0.25 0.43
C TRP A 56 -0.88 -1.24 0.33
N GLN A 57 0.13 -2.11 0.47
CA GLN A 57 -0.07 -3.56 0.42
C GLN A 57 -0.80 -4.09 1.67
N SER A 58 -0.58 -3.46 2.82
CA SER A 58 -1.07 -3.95 4.11
C SER A 58 -2.46 -3.42 4.43
N ILE A 59 -2.81 -2.18 4.06
CA ILE A 59 -3.99 -1.48 4.58
C ILE A 59 -5.30 -2.24 4.36
N ALA A 60 -5.46 -2.90 3.21
CA ALA A 60 -6.63 -3.72 2.92
C ALA A 60 -6.75 -4.95 3.84
N VAL A 61 -5.62 -5.55 4.23
CA VAL A 61 -5.56 -6.68 5.17
C VAL A 61 -5.74 -6.21 6.62
N PHE A 62 -5.24 -5.03 6.93
CA PHE A 62 -5.28 -4.46 8.27
C PHE A 62 -6.68 -3.98 8.68
N ARG A 63 -7.48 -3.55 7.70
CA ARG A 63 -8.89 -3.22 7.90
C ARG A 63 -9.79 -4.46 8.03
N CYS A 64 -9.22 -5.67 8.12
CA CYS A 64 -9.98 -6.88 8.39
C CYS A 64 -10.91 -6.64 9.58
N ASP A 65 -12.18 -6.89 9.33
CA ASP A 65 -13.26 -6.73 10.28
C ASP A 65 -12.95 -7.54 11.54
N ALA A 66 -12.93 -6.85 12.69
CA ALA A 66 -12.61 -7.43 13.98
C ALA A 66 -13.58 -8.58 14.32
N ASP A 67 -14.79 -8.53 13.78
CA ASP A 67 -15.84 -9.52 14.03
C ASP A 67 -15.66 -10.77 13.17
N ASN A 68 -15.18 -10.63 11.93
CA ASN A 68 -14.99 -11.76 11.02
C ASN A 68 -13.63 -12.47 11.21
N GLN A 69 -12.56 -11.76 11.54
CA GLN A 69 -11.20 -12.31 11.67
C GLN A 69 -10.39 -11.70 12.83
N PRO A 70 -10.78 -11.98 14.09
CA PRO A 70 -10.22 -11.31 15.27
C PRO A 70 -8.71 -11.55 15.46
N LEU A 71 -8.23 -12.78 15.26
CA LEU A 71 -6.81 -13.11 15.42
C LEU A 71 -5.93 -12.33 14.43
N ARG A 72 -6.40 -12.21 13.18
CA ARG A 72 -5.68 -11.45 12.15
C ARG A 72 -5.63 -9.98 12.52
N PHE A 73 -6.75 -9.41 12.94
CA PHE A 73 -6.83 -8.01 13.35
C PHE A 73 -5.85 -7.69 14.50
N ILE A 74 -5.84 -8.50 15.56
CA ILE A 74 -4.95 -8.33 16.71
C ILE A 74 -3.48 -8.39 16.29
N ARG A 75 -3.11 -9.40 15.50
CA ARG A 75 -1.72 -9.62 15.09
C ARG A 75 -1.22 -8.58 14.11
N CYS A 76 -2.05 -8.19 13.15
CA CYS A 76 -1.79 -7.05 12.28
C CYS A 76 -1.51 -5.82 13.14
N ARG A 77 -2.42 -5.47 14.06
CA ARG A 77 -2.25 -4.30 14.93
C ARG A 77 -0.94 -4.31 15.72
N ALA A 78 -0.52 -5.48 16.22
CA ALA A 78 0.77 -5.63 16.88
C ALA A 78 1.97 -5.29 15.99
N VAL A 79 1.89 -5.54 14.67
CA VAL A 79 2.92 -5.10 13.69
C VAL A 79 2.96 -3.58 13.57
N TYR A 80 1.80 -2.91 13.43
CA TYR A 80 1.75 -1.45 13.35
C TYR A 80 2.22 -0.79 14.64
N ASP A 81 1.84 -1.32 15.80
CA ASP A 81 2.26 -0.79 17.08
C ASP A 81 3.77 -0.95 17.29
N LEU A 82 4.35 -2.06 16.84
CA LEU A 82 5.81 -2.25 16.84
C LEU A 82 6.48 -1.26 15.88
N ALA A 83 6.00 -1.16 14.64
CA ALA A 83 6.56 -0.24 13.64
C ALA A 83 6.52 1.22 14.11
N LYS A 84 5.42 1.66 14.74
CA LYS A 84 5.30 3.02 15.34
C LYS A 84 6.28 3.28 16.49
N ARG A 85 6.74 2.23 17.19
CA ARG A 85 7.72 2.34 18.28
C ARG A 85 9.15 2.33 17.77
N THR A 86 9.43 1.51 16.76
CA THR A 86 10.75 1.39 16.12
C THR A 86 11.07 2.56 15.20
N ASP A 87 10.06 3.26 14.70
CA ASP A 87 10.23 4.45 13.86
C ASP A 87 10.80 5.65 14.63
N GLU A 88 12.09 5.89 14.46
CA GLU A 88 12.82 7.04 15.03
C GLU A 88 12.33 8.38 14.46
N THR A 89 11.87 8.41 13.21
CA THR A 89 11.38 9.63 12.55
C THR A 89 10.00 10.05 13.03
N GLY A 90 9.24 9.11 13.61
CA GLY A 90 7.85 9.30 14.03
C GLY A 90 6.87 9.53 12.87
N GLN A 91 7.30 9.40 11.61
CA GLN A 91 6.47 9.60 10.43
C GLN A 91 5.29 8.61 10.36
N LEU A 92 5.48 7.35 10.79
CA LEU A 92 4.43 6.33 10.77
C LEU A 92 3.24 6.65 11.67
N LYS A 93 3.46 7.43 12.73
CA LYS A 93 2.37 7.90 13.62
C LYS A 93 1.37 8.78 12.86
N ASN A 94 1.85 9.53 11.86
CA ASN A 94 1.02 10.39 11.03
C ASN A 94 0.55 9.68 9.75
N LEU A 95 1.37 8.80 9.16
CA LEU A 95 1.01 8.13 7.92
C LEU A 95 -0.05 7.05 8.10
N ILE A 96 0.06 6.18 9.10
CA ILE A 96 -0.87 5.08 9.31
C ILE A 96 -2.34 5.58 9.35
N PRO A 97 -2.68 6.62 10.12
CA PRO A 97 -4.05 7.17 10.16
C PRO A 97 -4.52 7.74 8.82
N GLN A 98 -3.62 8.41 8.08
CA GLN A 98 -3.93 8.94 6.75
C GLN A 98 -4.27 7.82 5.77
N TYR A 99 -3.47 6.74 5.76
CA TYR A 99 -3.72 5.57 4.93
C TYR A 99 -5.00 4.83 5.34
N GLU A 100 -5.27 4.71 6.64
CA GLU A 100 -6.52 4.14 7.16
C GLU A 100 -7.74 4.92 6.69
N TYR A 101 -7.69 6.25 6.77
CA TYR A 101 -8.77 7.14 6.33
C TYR A 101 -9.01 7.01 4.82
N VAL A 102 -7.96 7.09 4.01
CA VAL A 102 -8.06 7.02 2.56
C VAL A 102 -8.54 5.65 2.08
N ALA A 103 -8.04 4.56 2.68
CA ALA A 103 -8.54 3.22 2.37
C ALA A 103 -10.04 3.07 2.72
N ALA A 104 -10.47 3.57 3.88
CA ALA A 104 -11.88 3.57 4.25
C ALA A 104 -12.74 4.38 3.27
N ALA A 105 -12.25 5.55 2.86
CA ALA A 105 -12.92 6.43 1.90
C ALA A 105 -13.10 5.72 0.56
N PHE A 106 -12.04 5.11 0.03
CA PHE A 106 -12.11 4.38 -1.24
C PHE A 106 -13.02 3.16 -1.16
N ILE A 107 -13.06 2.44 -0.04
CA ILE A 107 -14.02 1.33 0.16
C ILE A 107 -15.45 1.85 0.07
N ARG A 108 -15.78 2.97 0.73
CA ARG A 108 -17.11 3.57 0.64
C ARG A 108 -17.46 4.04 -0.77
N VAL A 109 -16.52 4.65 -1.48
CA VAL A 109 -16.69 4.97 -2.90
C VAL A 109 -16.98 3.71 -3.70
N ALA A 110 -16.25 2.62 -3.44
CA ALA A 110 -16.47 1.34 -4.12
C ALA A 110 -17.86 0.77 -3.85
N GLU A 111 -18.32 0.77 -2.60
CA GLU A 111 -19.60 0.20 -2.15
C GLU A 111 -20.85 1.04 -2.49
N ASP A 112 -20.68 2.34 -2.74
CA ASP A 112 -21.81 3.24 -3.02
C ASP A 112 -22.56 2.86 -4.32
N ASN A 113 -23.88 2.85 -4.28
CA ASN A 113 -24.70 2.51 -5.45
C ASN A 113 -24.93 3.75 -6.32
N CYS A 114 -24.15 3.85 -7.40
CA CYS A 114 -24.21 4.96 -8.34
C CYS A 114 -24.83 4.51 -9.69
N PRO A 115 -25.61 5.37 -10.38
CA PRO A 115 -26.08 5.07 -11.74
C PRO A 115 -24.92 4.85 -12.72
N ILE A 116 -25.15 4.01 -13.71
CA ILE A 116 -24.18 3.67 -14.75
C ILE A 116 -23.96 4.88 -15.67
N GLY A 117 -22.73 5.12 -16.09
CA GLY A 117 -22.36 6.20 -16.99
C GLY A 117 -21.35 7.18 -16.38
N THR A 118 -21.12 8.28 -17.08
CA THR A 118 -20.27 9.38 -16.60
C THR A 118 -21.03 10.17 -15.54
N GLN A 119 -20.37 10.42 -14.42
CA GLN A 119 -20.91 11.09 -13.24
C GLN A 119 -20.03 12.27 -12.89
N SER A 120 -20.64 13.38 -12.52
CA SER A 120 -20.00 14.62 -12.08
C SER A 120 -21.02 15.43 -11.24
N PRO A 121 -20.61 16.13 -10.18
CA PRO A 121 -19.25 16.27 -9.64
C PRO A 121 -18.91 15.20 -8.59
N PHE A 122 -17.69 14.66 -8.66
CA PHE A 122 -17.15 13.74 -7.65
C PHE A 122 -17.15 14.37 -6.25
N SER A 123 -16.78 15.66 -6.15
CA SER A 123 -16.73 16.38 -4.88
C SER A 123 -18.09 16.55 -4.20
N GLN A 124 -19.18 16.62 -4.97
CA GLN A 124 -20.53 16.73 -4.41
C GLN A 124 -20.97 15.42 -3.73
N ARG A 125 -20.63 14.27 -4.33
CA ARG A 125 -21.01 12.96 -3.81
C ARG A 125 -20.04 12.42 -2.77
N TYR A 126 -18.75 12.71 -2.94
CA TYR A 126 -17.66 12.22 -2.10
C TYR A 126 -16.81 13.38 -1.55
N ALA A 127 -17.49 14.34 -0.93
CA ALA A 127 -16.87 15.52 -0.32
C ALA A 127 -15.76 15.14 0.67
N TYR A 128 -15.97 14.09 1.47
CA TYR A 128 -15.02 13.59 2.46
C TYR A 128 -13.64 13.24 1.88
N LEU A 129 -13.56 12.82 0.61
CA LEU A 129 -12.29 12.44 -0.02
C LEU A 129 -11.67 13.62 -0.75
N SER A 130 -12.50 14.41 -1.45
CA SER A 130 -12.06 15.59 -2.18
C SER A 130 -11.56 16.70 -1.24
N GLU A 131 -12.28 16.94 -0.15
CA GLU A 131 -11.89 17.90 0.89
C GLU A 131 -10.65 17.43 1.66
N TYR A 132 -10.50 16.12 1.87
CA TYR A 132 -9.31 15.58 2.52
C TYR A 132 -8.05 15.85 1.71
N PHE A 133 -8.05 15.60 0.40
CA PHE A 133 -6.89 15.90 -0.45
C PHE A 133 -6.65 17.41 -0.61
N ARG A 134 -7.69 18.24 -0.58
CA ARG A 134 -7.58 19.70 -0.71
C ARG A 134 -7.15 20.42 0.57
N SER A 135 -7.64 19.98 1.73
CA SER A 135 -7.52 20.68 3.01
C SER A 135 -6.77 19.91 4.09
N GLY A 136 -6.53 18.61 3.90
CA GLY A 136 -5.96 17.71 4.91
C GLY A 136 -6.93 17.33 6.04
N LYS A 137 -8.18 17.83 6.03
CA LYS A 137 -9.16 17.55 7.08
C LYS A 137 -9.79 16.17 6.88
N MET A 138 -9.67 15.32 7.92
CA MET A 138 -10.35 14.03 7.96
C MET A 138 -11.82 14.21 8.36
N SER A 139 -12.75 13.84 7.49
CA SER A 139 -14.18 13.98 7.75
C SER A 139 -14.66 13.04 8.87
N PRO A 140 -15.48 13.52 9.83
CA PRO A 140 -16.11 12.72 10.89
C PRO A 140 -16.96 11.55 10.36
N ALA A 141 -17.32 11.54 9.08
CA ALA A 141 -18.06 10.43 8.49
C ALA A 141 -17.26 9.11 8.49
N ILE A 142 -15.93 9.15 8.36
CA ILE A 142 -15.10 7.97 8.12
C ILE A 142 -14.44 7.47 9.41
N TRP A 143 -14.64 6.20 9.74
CA TRP A 143 -14.03 5.58 10.91
C TRP A 143 -12.53 5.34 10.73
N THR A 144 -11.74 5.76 11.71
CA THR A 144 -10.29 5.51 11.83
C THR A 144 -9.97 5.02 13.25
N THR A 145 -8.88 4.28 13.40
CA THR A 145 -8.53 3.63 14.66
C THR A 145 -8.14 4.62 15.76
N GLU A 146 -7.65 5.81 15.38
CA GLU A 146 -7.31 6.89 16.32
C GLU A 146 -8.55 7.54 16.95
N ARG A 147 -9.71 7.52 16.27
CA ARG A 147 -10.97 7.99 16.89
C ARG A 147 -11.44 7.10 18.02
N ALA A 148 -11.23 5.80 17.91
CA ALA A 148 -11.52 4.87 19.00
C ALA A 148 -10.67 5.15 20.26
N GLN A 149 -9.58 5.93 20.13
CA GLN A 149 -8.69 6.31 21.22
C GLN A 149 -8.86 7.77 21.69
N GLY A 150 -9.86 8.51 21.20
CA GLY A 150 -10.21 9.85 21.69
C GLY A 150 -9.15 10.94 21.47
N LYS A 151 -8.15 10.72 20.60
CA LYS A 151 -7.18 11.75 20.22
C LYS A 151 -7.72 12.56 19.04
N GLU A 152 -8.26 13.74 19.30
CA GLU A 152 -8.45 14.75 18.26
C GLU A 152 -7.08 15.19 17.74
N THR A 153 -6.82 14.97 16.44
CA THR A 153 -5.55 15.32 15.83
C THR A 153 -5.44 16.84 15.69
N LYS A 154 -4.43 17.40 16.37
CA LYS A 154 -3.90 18.76 16.21
C LYS A 154 -3.54 19.04 14.75
N GLU A 155 -3.96 20.21 14.26
CA GLU A 155 -3.64 20.89 12.98
C GLU A 155 -3.78 20.07 11.67
N PRO A 156 -4.29 20.68 10.58
CA PRO A 156 -4.44 19.99 9.30
C PRO A 156 -3.06 19.68 8.68
N ILE A 157 -2.60 18.44 8.83
CA ILE A 157 -1.38 17.95 8.17
C ILE A 157 -1.73 17.67 6.71
N ARG A 158 -0.89 18.17 5.78
CA ARG A 158 -1.05 17.89 4.34
C ARG A 158 -0.98 16.38 4.09
N PRO A 159 -1.94 15.81 3.34
CA PRO A 159 -1.97 14.37 3.09
C PRO A 159 -0.74 13.97 2.28
N SER A 160 0.06 13.06 2.83
CA SER A 160 1.29 12.55 2.23
C SER A 160 1.06 11.14 1.66
N ILE A 161 -0.08 10.95 0.99
CA ILE A 161 -0.45 9.67 0.40
C ILE A 161 0.11 9.59 -1.01
N VAL A 162 0.86 8.53 -1.27
CA VAL A 162 1.51 8.29 -2.55
C VAL A 162 0.51 7.66 -3.53
N VAL A 163 0.56 8.06 -4.80
CA VAL A 163 -0.23 7.40 -5.85
C VAL A 163 0.20 5.93 -5.92
N PRO A 164 -0.74 4.96 -5.86
CA PRO A 164 -0.40 3.54 -5.93
C PRO A 164 0.01 3.14 -7.35
N LEU A 165 1.21 3.56 -7.76
CA LEU A 165 1.79 3.22 -9.05
C LEU A 165 2.41 1.83 -8.98
N HIS A 166 2.12 1.01 -10.00
CA HIS A 166 2.72 -0.31 -10.15
C HIS A 166 4.25 -0.24 -10.11
N LYS A 167 4.85 0.76 -10.78
CA LYS A 167 6.30 1.02 -10.78
C LYS A 167 6.91 1.22 -9.39
N MET A 168 6.14 1.75 -8.43
CA MET A 168 6.61 1.94 -7.05
C MET A 168 6.55 0.65 -6.22
N ILE A 169 5.74 -0.32 -6.63
CA ILE A 169 5.68 -1.67 -6.05
C ILE A 169 6.77 -2.56 -6.66
N GLU A 170 7.13 -2.34 -7.92
CA GLU A 170 8.11 -3.13 -8.68
C GLU A 170 9.58 -2.80 -8.37
N GLN A 171 9.91 -1.56 -7.99
CA GLN A 171 11.30 -1.07 -7.94
C GLN A 171 12.03 -1.24 -6.61
N ALA A 172 11.40 -1.88 -5.62
CA ALA A 172 12.13 -2.46 -4.49
C ALA A 172 12.87 -3.76 -4.90
N ILE A 173 13.09 -3.96 -6.19
CA ILE A 173 13.90 -5.01 -6.77
C ILE A 173 14.98 -4.25 -7.54
N PRO A 174 16.26 -4.35 -7.14
CA PRO A 174 17.35 -3.87 -7.96
C PRO A 174 17.15 -4.46 -9.35
N THR A 175 17.15 -3.61 -10.35
CA THR A 175 17.06 -3.99 -11.77
C THR A 175 18.21 -4.91 -12.20
N ASN A 176 19.20 -5.11 -11.32
CA ASN A 176 20.37 -5.95 -11.48
C ASN A 176 20.21 -7.39 -10.96
N ILE A 177 19.01 -7.86 -10.60
CA ILE A 177 18.82 -9.32 -10.51
C ILE A 177 18.78 -9.85 -11.93
N LEU A 178 19.99 -10.08 -12.45
CA LEU A 178 20.25 -10.92 -13.61
C LEU A 178 19.27 -12.08 -13.58
N SER A 179 18.61 -12.29 -14.72
CA SER A 179 18.16 -13.61 -15.15
C SER A 179 19.33 -14.59 -15.00
N THR A 180 19.52 -15.14 -13.82
CA THR A 180 20.48 -16.22 -13.56
C THR A 180 19.92 -17.56 -14.04
N LEU A 181 18.72 -17.53 -14.61
CA LEU A 181 18.08 -18.63 -15.32
C LEU A 181 18.32 -18.59 -16.85
N SER A 182 18.96 -17.55 -17.41
CA SER A 182 19.40 -17.64 -18.80
C SER A 182 20.68 -18.47 -18.87
N GLN A 183 20.59 -19.66 -19.45
CA GLN A 183 21.70 -20.60 -19.69
C GLN A 183 22.75 -20.10 -20.71
N PHE A 184 22.82 -18.80 -21.00
CA PHE A 184 23.74 -18.22 -21.97
C PHE A 184 24.47 -17.00 -21.37
N PRO A 185 25.80 -17.06 -21.22
CA PRO A 185 26.59 -15.91 -20.79
C PRO A 185 26.80 -14.95 -21.96
N ASP A 186 26.18 -13.77 -21.90
CA ASP A 186 26.48 -12.68 -22.85
C ASP A 186 27.72 -11.90 -22.38
N ALA A 187 28.76 -11.91 -23.22
CA ALA A 187 30.11 -11.40 -22.94
C ALA A 187 30.26 -9.86 -22.94
N ASN A 188 29.17 -9.09 -22.81
CA ASN A 188 29.20 -7.61 -22.83
C ASN A 188 28.96 -6.98 -21.44
N LEU A 189 29.21 -7.73 -20.36
CA LEU A 189 28.82 -7.36 -19.00
C LEU A 189 29.60 -6.21 -18.35
N GLU A 190 30.70 -5.74 -18.95
CA GLU A 190 31.58 -4.75 -18.28
C GLU A 190 31.27 -3.29 -18.64
N GLN A 191 30.68 -3.00 -19.81
CA GLN A 191 30.42 -1.60 -20.23
C GLN A 191 29.13 -1.01 -19.65
N THR A 192 28.20 -1.83 -19.15
CA THR A 192 26.95 -1.35 -18.53
C THR A 192 27.13 -0.94 -17.07
N LEU A 193 28.28 -1.29 -16.45
CA LEU A 193 28.55 -1.03 -15.04
C LEU A 193 28.84 0.44 -14.72
N SER A 194 29.34 1.23 -15.68
CA SER A 194 29.77 2.62 -15.44
C SER A 194 28.67 3.67 -15.60
N ALA A 195 27.51 3.33 -16.18
CA ALA A 195 26.40 4.28 -16.40
C ALA A 195 25.27 4.19 -15.36
N ALA A 196 25.23 3.12 -14.55
CA ALA A 196 24.16 2.88 -13.57
C ALA A 196 24.45 3.44 -12.16
N SER A 197 25.54 4.19 -11.98
CA SER A 197 25.88 4.84 -10.70
C SER A 197 25.10 6.11 -10.41
N SER A 198 24.15 6.51 -11.26
CA SER A 198 23.18 7.55 -10.90
C SER A 198 22.09 6.94 -10.03
N ASN A 199 22.37 6.89 -8.72
CA ASN A 199 21.43 7.03 -7.61
C ASN A 199 20.02 7.50 -8.04
N THR A 200 19.15 6.58 -8.49
CA THR A 200 17.78 6.92 -8.92
C THR A 200 16.93 7.15 -7.68
N LYS A 201 17.09 8.31 -7.05
CA LYS A 201 16.10 8.85 -6.12
C LYS A 201 14.78 8.98 -6.89
N PHE A 202 13.87 8.02 -6.70
CA PHE A 202 12.56 8.09 -7.32
C PHE A 202 11.81 9.33 -6.83
N SER A 203 11.13 10.02 -7.75
CA SER A 203 10.19 11.07 -7.38
C SER A 203 8.95 10.39 -6.80
N THR A 204 8.80 10.39 -5.48
CA THR A 204 7.56 10.00 -4.83
C THR A 204 6.44 10.92 -5.30
N ILE A 205 5.48 10.37 -6.06
CA ILE A 205 4.34 11.14 -6.59
C ILE A 205 3.20 11.03 -5.58
N TYR A 206 2.81 12.17 -5.02
CA TYR A 206 1.73 12.25 -4.04
C TYR A 206 0.39 12.49 -4.71
N ILE A 207 -0.69 12.03 -4.10
CA ILE A 207 -2.04 12.36 -4.52
C ILE A 207 -2.30 13.82 -4.19
N HIS A 208 -2.50 14.65 -5.21
CA HIS A 208 -2.81 16.07 -5.04
C HIS A 208 -4.32 16.31 -4.98
N SER A 209 -5.08 15.72 -5.90
CA SER A 209 -6.54 15.84 -5.95
C SER A 209 -7.17 14.68 -6.71
N ILE A 210 -8.50 14.65 -6.74
CA ILE A 210 -9.29 13.72 -7.56
C ILE A 210 -10.05 14.54 -8.60
N ASP A 211 -10.16 14.00 -9.81
CA ASP A 211 -10.92 14.62 -10.89
C ASP A 211 -12.43 14.61 -10.57
N GLU A 212 -13.15 15.65 -11.00
CA GLU A 212 -14.58 15.80 -10.72
C GLU A 212 -15.43 14.83 -11.56
N GLU A 213 -14.89 14.36 -12.68
CA GLU A 213 -15.53 13.36 -13.53
C GLU A 213 -15.09 11.94 -13.16
N PHE A 214 -16.05 11.04 -12.95
CA PHE A 214 -15.80 9.60 -12.79
C PHE A 214 -16.79 8.77 -13.61
N THR A 215 -16.41 7.55 -13.97
CA THR A 215 -17.24 6.67 -14.79
C THR A 215 -17.64 5.42 -14.03
N VAL A 216 -18.94 5.13 -13.99
CA VAL A 216 -19.46 3.86 -13.45
C VAL A 216 -19.67 2.90 -14.62
N MET A 217 -18.94 1.78 -14.63
CA MET A 217 -18.97 0.85 -15.74
C MET A 217 -20.23 -0.02 -15.73
N LYS A 218 -20.70 -0.41 -16.92
CA LYS A 218 -21.84 -1.29 -17.11
C LYS A 218 -21.46 -2.76 -16.83
N SER A 219 -21.48 -3.15 -15.56
CA SER A 219 -21.23 -4.52 -15.10
C SER A 219 -22.07 -4.85 -13.87
N LEU A 220 -22.15 -6.13 -13.47
CA LEU A 220 -22.86 -6.58 -12.26
C LEU A 220 -22.31 -5.94 -10.99
N VAL A 221 -20.99 -5.78 -10.91
CA VAL A 221 -20.29 -5.17 -9.77
C VAL A 221 -20.26 -3.63 -9.85
N ARG A 222 -20.67 -3.07 -11.00
CA ARG A 222 -20.65 -1.62 -11.31
C ARG A 222 -19.37 -0.90 -10.82
N PRO A 223 -18.18 -1.35 -11.25
CA PRO A 223 -16.93 -0.79 -10.78
C PRO A 223 -16.81 0.67 -11.22
N LYS A 224 -16.22 1.50 -10.36
CA LYS A 224 -16.08 2.94 -10.57
C LYS A 224 -14.66 3.25 -11.00
N LYS A 225 -14.49 3.83 -12.18
CA LYS A 225 -13.22 4.38 -12.65
C LYS A 225 -13.13 5.82 -12.20
N ILE A 226 -12.26 6.10 -11.26
CA ILE A 226 -11.93 7.44 -10.76
C ILE A 226 -10.58 7.86 -11.32
N THR A 227 -10.34 9.17 -11.42
CA THR A 227 -9.06 9.69 -11.91
C THR A 227 -8.39 10.50 -10.82
N ILE A 228 -7.19 10.08 -10.43
CA ILE A 228 -6.36 10.75 -9.42
C ILE A 228 -5.41 11.72 -10.14
N VAL A 229 -5.24 12.93 -9.62
CA VAL A 229 -4.23 13.88 -10.09
C VAL A 229 -3.04 13.82 -9.16
N GLY A 230 -1.88 13.46 -9.70
CA GLY A 230 -0.62 13.41 -8.95
C GLY A 230 -0.02 14.79 -8.72
N SER A 231 0.95 14.86 -7.81
CA SER A 231 1.77 16.05 -7.56
C SER A 231 2.60 16.49 -8.76
N ASP A 232 2.77 15.61 -9.74
CA ASP A 232 3.39 15.86 -11.04
C ASP A 232 2.41 16.43 -12.08
N GLY A 233 1.15 16.66 -11.70
CA GLY A 233 0.08 17.13 -12.58
C GLY A 233 -0.46 16.07 -13.54
N LYS A 234 0.02 14.83 -13.48
CA LYS A 234 -0.46 13.74 -14.34
C LYS A 234 -1.72 13.10 -13.77
N LYS A 235 -2.54 12.57 -14.68
CA LYS A 235 -3.78 11.87 -14.36
C LYS A 235 -3.56 10.36 -14.30
N TYR A 236 -3.97 9.75 -13.20
CA TYR A 236 -3.81 8.33 -12.88
C TYR A 236 -5.18 7.69 -12.67
N PRO A 237 -5.70 6.90 -13.64
CA PRO A 237 -6.97 6.23 -13.46
C PRO A 237 -6.85 5.09 -12.44
N LEU A 238 -7.80 5.03 -11.51
CA LEU A 238 -7.92 3.97 -10.51
C LEU A 238 -9.31 3.34 -10.61
N MET A 239 -9.38 2.01 -10.47
CA MET A 239 -10.65 1.29 -10.47
C MET A 239 -11.02 0.89 -9.04
N CYS A 240 -12.18 1.37 -8.57
CA CYS A 240 -12.76 1.01 -7.30
C CYS A 240 -13.83 -0.06 -7.52
N LYS A 241 -13.60 -1.27 -7.00
CA LYS A 241 -14.51 -2.41 -7.10
C LYS A 241 -15.03 -2.78 -5.70
N ALA A 242 -16.33 -2.92 -5.54
CA ALA A 242 -16.92 -3.39 -4.28
C ALA A 242 -16.76 -4.90 -4.14
N LYS A 243 -16.43 -5.37 -2.94
CA LYS A 243 -16.43 -6.79 -2.55
C LYS A 243 -15.61 -7.71 -3.47
N ASP A 244 -14.64 -7.16 -4.20
CA ASP A 244 -13.74 -7.94 -5.03
C ASP A 244 -12.60 -8.52 -4.18
N GLU A 245 -12.23 -9.77 -4.43
CA GLU A 245 -11.07 -10.39 -3.79
C GLU A 245 -9.81 -9.86 -4.49
N LEU A 246 -9.44 -8.61 -4.20
CA LEU A 246 -8.26 -7.92 -4.74
C LEU A 246 -6.96 -8.72 -4.53
N ARG A 247 -6.94 -9.67 -3.58
CA ARG A 247 -5.84 -10.61 -3.36
C ARG A 247 -5.68 -11.61 -4.50
N LYS A 248 -6.77 -12.04 -5.15
CA LYS A 248 -6.71 -12.91 -6.34
C LYS A 248 -6.13 -12.14 -7.53
N ASP A 249 -6.60 -10.91 -7.75
CA ASP A 249 -6.09 -10.04 -8.80
C ASP A 249 -4.59 -9.73 -8.59
N ALA A 250 -4.18 -9.41 -7.37
CA ALA A 250 -2.77 -9.17 -7.03
C ALA A 250 -1.90 -10.42 -7.27
N ARG A 251 -2.36 -11.60 -6.87
CA ARG A 251 -1.63 -12.87 -7.08
C ARG A 251 -1.54 -13.25 -8.55
N LEU A 252 -2.57 -12.95 -9.34
CA LEU A 252 -2.56 -13.19 -10.78
C LEU A 252 -1.61 -12.23 -11.50
N MET A 253 -1.52 -10.96 -11.06
CA MET A 253 -0.50 -10.03 -11.54
C MET A 253 0.92 -10.48 -11.15
N ASP A 254 1.13 -10.93 -9.91
CA ASP A 254 2.42 -11.51 -9.47
C ASP A 254 2.80 -12.72 -10.34
N PHE A 255 1.84 -13.60 -10.64
CA PHE A 255 2.06 -14.77 -11.48
C PHE A 255 2.40 -14.41 -12.93
N ASN A 256 1.61 -13.53 -13.55
CA ASN A 256 1.87 -13.06 -14.92
C ASN A 256 3.27 -12.44 -15.06
N ARG A 257 3.77 -11.83 -13.99
CA ARG A 257 5.12 -11.29 -13.92
C ARG A 257 6.22 -12.35 -13.80
N LEU A 258 5.96 -13.49 -13.18
CA LEU A 258 6.95 -14.57 -13.07
C LEU A 258 7.06 -15.40 -14.36
N VAL A 259 6.03 -15.34 -15.20
CA VAL A 259 5.92 -16.14 -16.43
C VAL A 259 6.42 -15.38 -17.67
N VAL A 260 6.52 -14.05 -17.61
CA VAL A 260 6.96 -13.17 -18.70
C VAL A 260 8.29 -12.53 -18.34
#